data_AF-A0A2N2DCG6-F1
#
_entry.id   AF-A0A2N2DCG6-F1
#
_cell.length_a   1.000
_cell.length_b   1.000
_cell.length_c   1.000
_cell.angle_alpha   90.00
_cell.angle_beta   90.00
_cell.angle_gamma   90.00
#
_symmetry.space_group_name_H-M   'P 1'
#
loop_
_entity.id
_entity.type
_entity.pdbx_description
1 polymer ?
#
loop_
_entity_poly.entity_id
_entity_poly.type
_entity_poly.pdbx_seq_one_letter_code
_entity_poly.pdbx_strand_id
1 'polypeptide(L)'
;MIYLMIYGIILTQAHSNVKERGKMMSKKAWIIISGLAVFAVLIILAVEVTSQPDFCSRCHEIAPAVESWRQYSHKEVSCMECHADPGPIGVIKRKAGAYKELYVHFFGEVPREMEANVNYENCLICHSGKRESKYPQAPNITSGNERRGQVHKTILADETPCLNCHRETAHGNKGNDSF
;
A
#
# COMPACT_ATOMS: atom_id res chain seq x y z
N MET A 1 59.46 -18.61 -2.06
CA MET A 1 58.96 -19.69 -1.18
C MET A 1 58.24 -19.15 0.06
N ILE A 2 58.80 -18.16 0.77
CA ILE A 2 58.17 -17.55 1.97
C ILE A 2 56.81 -16.89 1.66
N TYR A 3 56.68 -16.23 0.50
CA TYR A 3 55.44 -15.54 0.10
C TYR A 3 54.24 -16.49 -0.11
N LEU A 4 54.47 -17.70 -0.62
CA LEU A 4 53.44 -18.72 -0.84
C LEU A 4 52.96 -19.34 0.48
N MET A 5 53.85 -19.46 1.47
CA MET A 5 53.48 -19.94 2.81
C MET A 5 52.62 -18.92 3.56
N ILE A 6 52.93 -17.63 3.47
CA ILE A 6 52.15 -16.56 4.11
C ILE A 6 50.75 -16.49 3.50
N TYR A 7 50.63 -16.59 2.16
CA TYR A 7 49.33 -16.59 1.48
C TYR A 7 48.48 -17.82 1.84
N GLY A 8 49.10 -19.00 1.98
CA GLY A 8 48.42 -20.21 2.44
C GLY A 8 47.90 -20.13 3.88
N ILE A 9 48.64 -19.48 4.78
CA ILE A 9 48.21 -19.25 6.18
C ILE A 9 47.05 -18.25 6.24
N ILE A 10 47.08 -17.17 5.44
CA ILE A 10 45.99 -16.18 5.40
C ILE A 10 44.70 -16.80 4.86
N LEU A 11 44.78 -17.60 3.79
CA LEU A 11 43.62 -18.29 3.24
C LEU A 11 43.04 -19.32 4.22
N THR A 12 43.88 -20.11 4.89
CA THR A 12 43.41 -21.09 5.89
C THR A 12 42.78 -20.42 7.11
N GLN A 13 43.30 -19.28 7.56
CA GLN A 13 42.70 -18.47 8.64
C GLN A 13 41.40 -17.77 8.21
N ALA A 14 41.26 -17.36 6.95
CA ALA A 14 40.03 -16.79 6.42
C ALA A 14 38.92 -17.85 6.32
N HIS A 15 39.25 -19.06 5.84
CA HIS A 15 38.30 -20.16 5.74
C HIS A 15 37.86 -20.71 7.11
N SER A 16 38.76 -20.76 8.11
CA SER A 16 38.40 -21.17 9.47
C SER A 16 37.48 -20.15 10.16
N ASN A 17 37.74 -18.84 9.99
CA ASN A 17 36.89 -17.78 10.55
C ASN A 17 35.47 -17.76 9.96
N VAL A 18 35.29 -18.09 8.68
CA VAL A 18 33.96 -18.23 8.07
C VAL A 18 33.23 -19.47 8.59
N LYS A 19 33.95 -20.59 8.78
CA LYS A 19 33.38 -21.85 9.28
C LYS A 19 32.98 -21.77 10.76
N GLU A 20 33.74 -21.06 11.59
CA GLU A 20 33.45 -20.79 13.01
C GLU A 20 32.29 -19.80 13.18
N ARG A 21 32.21 -18.74 12.36
CA ARG A 21 31.06 -17.80 12.34
C ARG A 21 29.74 -18.49 11.99
N GLY A 22 29.75 -19.49 11.12
CA GLY A 22 28.58 -20.31 10.80
C GLY A 22 28.18 -21.31 11.90
N LYS A 23 29.06 -21.60 12.87
CA LYS A 23 28.89 -22.66 13.88
C LYS A 23 28.52 -22.14 15.28
N MET A 24 28.43 -20.83 15.49
CA MET A 24 28.14 -20.20 16.79
C MET A 24 26.92 -19.26 16.76
N MET A 25 25.80 -19.68 16.21
CA MET A 25 24.53 -19.14 16.67
C MET A 25 24.03 -20.03 17.81
N SER A 26 24.06 -19.51 19.04
CA SER A 26 23.55 -20.26 20.19
C SER A 26 22.10 -20.69 19.93
N LYS A 27 21.65 -21.82 20.48
CA LYS A 27 20.24 -22.26 20.36
C LYS A 27 19.26 -21.14 20.72
N LYS A 28 19.63 -20.27 21.67
CA LYS A 28 18.88 -19.07 22.07
C LYS A 28 18.76 -18.04 20.93
N ALA A 29 19.85 -17.76 20.21
CA ALA A 29 19.82 -16.86 19.05
C ALA A 29 18.91 -17.39 17.94
N TRP A 30 18.93 -18.71 17.69
CA TRP A 30 18.03 -19.35 16.74
C TRP A 30 16.54 -19.23 17.14
N ILE A 31 16.21 -19.44 18.42
CA ILE A 31 14.84 -19.27 18.93
C ILE A 31 14.36 -17.81 18.78
N ILE A 32 15.23 -16.84 19.06
CA ILE A 32 14.87 -15.42 18.94
C ILE A 32 14.61 -15.07 17.47
N ILE A 33 15.50 -15.49 16.57
CA ILE A 33 15.36 -15.17 15.13
C ILE A 33 14.14 -15.86 14.53
N SER A 34 13.88 -17.13 14.87
CA SER A 34 12.66 -17.79 14.41
C SER A 34 11.40 -17.12 14.96
N GLY A 35 11.41 -16.71 16.24
CA GLY A 35 10.32 -15.95 16.85
C GLY A 35 10.06 -14.62 16.14
N LEU A 36 11.10 -13.84 15.85
CA LEU A 36 11.00 -12.58 15.12
C LEU A 36 10.50 -12.79 13.69
N ALA A 37 10.97 -13.83 13.00
CA ALA A 37 10.52 -14.17 11.67
C ALA A 37 9.02 -14.52 11.65
N VAL A 38 8.57 -15.37 12.59
CA VAL A 38 7.15 -15.71 12.74
C VAL A 38 6.34 -14.46 13.04
N PHE A 39 6.80 -13.61 13.96
CA PHE A 39 6.12 -12.36 14.29
C PHE A 39 6.00 -11.43 13.07
N ALA A 40 7.06 -11.27 12.28
CA ALA A 40 7.01 -10.47 11.06
C ALA A 40 6.00 -11.01 10.05
N VAL A 41 5.93 -12.33 9.86
CA VAL A 41 4.93 -12.97 8.98
C VAL A 41 3.51 -12.71 9.47
N LEU A 42 3.26 -12.83 10.78
CA LEU A 42 1.94 -12.54 11.37
C LEU A 42 1.52 -11.08 11.16
N ILE A 43 2.46 -10.13 11.29
CA ILE A 43 2.18 -8.72 11.02
C ILE A 43 1.83 -8.49 9.55
N ILE A 44 2.56 -9.09 8.61
CA ILE A 44 2.26 -8.99 7.18
C ILE A 44 0.87 -9.56 6.87
N LEU A 45 0.54 -10.72 7.41
CA LEU A 45 -0.79 -11.32 7.25
C LEU A 45 -1.89 -10.46 7.85
N ALA A 46 -1.68 -9.90 9.05
CA ALA A 46 -2.64 -8.98 9.66
C ALA A 46 -2.84 -7.73 8.80
N VAL A 47 -1.76 -7.17 8.25
CA VAL A 47 -1.81 -6.04 7.33
C VAL A 47 -2.65 -6.39 6.10
N GLU A 48 -2.43 -7.56 5.49
CA GLU A 48 -3.14 -8.00 4.29
C GLU A 48 -4.63 -8.21 4.57
N VAL A 49 -4.97 -8.98 5.61
CA VAL A 49 -6.36 -9.28 5.98
C VAL A 49 -7.14 -8.00 6.33
N THR A 50 -6.52 -7.09 7.07
CA THR A 50 -7.14 -5.80 7.46
C THR A 50 -7.18 -4.77 6.33
N SER A 51 -6.70 -5.12 5.13
CA SER A 51 -6.76 -4.29 3.93
C SER A 51 -7.83 -4.77 2.94
N GLN A 52 -8.49 -5.90 3.23
CA GLN A 52 -9.50 -6.49 2.36
C GLN A 52 -10.86 -5.76 2.47
N PRO A 53 -11.64 -5.67 1.39
CA PRO A 53 -12.98 -5.06 1.40
C PRO A 53 -13.92 -5.67 2.45
N ASP A 54 -13.81 -6.98 2.68
CA ASP A 54 -14.61 -7.70 3.68
C ASP A 54 -14.26 -7.35 5.13
N PHE A 55 -13.04 -6.89 5.38
CA PHE A 55 -12.69 -6.32 6.69
C PHE A 55 -13.27 -4.91 6.83
N CYS A 56 -13.09 -4.06 5.81
CA CYS A 56 -13.59 -2.68 5.82
C CYS A 56 -15.12 -2.60 5.95
N SER A 57 -15.86 -3.51 5.31
CA SER A 57 -17.32 -3.56 5.36
C SER A 57 -17.90 -4.06 6.69
N ARG A 58 -17.06 -4.43 7.66
CA ARG A 58 -17.51 -4.76 9.03
C ARG A 58 -17.89 -3.50 9.82
N CYS A 59 -17.36 -2.35 9.45
CA CYS A 59 -17.79 -1.07 10.02
C CYS A 59 -18.99 -0.56 9.22
N HIS A 60 -20.10 -0.24 9.88
CA HIS A 60 -21.34 0.15 9.21
C HIS A 60 -21.21 1.51 8.51
N GLU A 61 -20.28 2.35 8.96
CA GLU A 61 -19.92 3.64 8.38
C GLU A 61 -19.28 3.46 6.99
N ILE A 62 -18.47 2.41 6.85
CA ILE A 62 -17.67 2.15 5.64
C ILE A 62 -18.37 1.18 4.69
N ALA A 63 -19.25 0.31 5.20
CA ALA A 63 -19.97 -0.69 4.41
C ALA A 63 -20.66 -0.13 3.14
N PRO A 64 -21.33 1.05 3.16
CA PRO A 64 -21.93 1.61 1.95
C PRO A 64 -20.90 1.99 0.88
N ALA A 65 -19.74 2.50 1.29
CA ALA A 65 -18.66 2.85 0.36
C ALA A 65 -18.05 1.59 -0.28
N VAL A 66 -17.94 0.50 0.48
CA VAL A 66 -17.51 -0.82 -0.05
C VAL A 66 -18.53 -1.37 -1.03
N GLU A 67 -19.83 -1.29 -0.73
CA GLU A 67 -20.86 -1.76 -1.65
C GLU A 67 -20.86 -0.94 -2.94
N SER A 68 -20.73 0.38 -2.83
CA SER A 68 -20.55 1.21 -4.01
C SER A 68 -19.31 0.81 -4.79
N TRP A 69 -18.16 0.58 -4.14
CA TRP A 69 -16.94 0.17 -4.82
C TRP A 69 -17.11 -1.12 -5.63
N ARG A 70 -17.90 -2.09 -5.15
CA ARG A 70 -18.20 -3.33 -5.88
C ARG A 70 -18.92 -3.11 -7.21
N GLN A 71 -19.65 -2.01 -7.36
CA GLN A 71 -20.44 -1.70 -8.55
C GLN A 71 -19.70 -0.80 -9.56
N TYR A 72 -18.56 -0.23 -9.20
CA TYR A 72 -17.84 0.76 -10.03
C TYR A 72 -16.56 0.19 -10.66
N SER A 73 -15.95 0.98 -11.55
CA SER A 73 -14.84 0.57 -12.43
C SER A 73 -13.58 0.07 -11.69
N HIS A 74 -13.42 0.40 -10.41
CA HIS A 74 -12.25 0.05 -9.60
C HIS A 74 -12.46 -1.14 -8.67
N LYS A 75 -13.54 -1.93 -8.84
CA LYS A 75 -13.86 -3.10 -7.99
C LYS A 75 -12.80 -4.20 -7.93
N GLU A 76 -11.78 -4.16 -8.78
CA GLU A 76 -10.64 -5.11 -8.79
C GLU A 76 -9.35 -4.47 -8.24
N VAL A 77 -9.43 -3.23 -7.77
CA VAL A 77 -8.33 -2.48 -7.15
C VAL A 77 -8.50 -2.51 -5.64
N SER A 78 -7.45 -2.89 -4.92
CA SER A 78 -7.51 -2.98 -3.45
C SER A 78 -7.78 -1.61 -2.84
N CYS A 79 -8.51 -1.58 -1.72
CA CYS A 79 -8.81 -0.36 -0.97
C CYS A 79 -7.53 0.46 -0.71
N MET A 80 -6.45 -0.23 -0.34
CA MET A 80 -5.18 0.41 0.04
C MET A 80 -4.40 0.98 -1.15
N GLU A 81 -4.66 0.51 -2.38
CA GLU A 81 -4.03 1.08 -3.58
C GLU A 81 -4.55 2.49 -3.88
N CYS A 82 -5.67 2.89 -3.27
CA CYS A 82 -6.17 4.27 -3.29
C CYS A 82 -6.05 4.97 -1.93
N HIS A 83 -6.36 4.29 -0.82
CA HIS A 83 -6.47 4.90 0.51
C HIS A 83 -5.15 4.99 1.29
N ALA A 84 -4.09 4.28 0.88
CA ALA A 84 -2.74 4.49 1.41
C ALA A 84 -1.90 5.31 0.43
N ASP A 85 -0.98 6.12 0.93
CA ASP A 85 0.06 6.70 0.09
C ASP A 85 0.89 5.60 -0.61
N PRO A 86 1.55 5.90 -1.73
CA PRO A 86 2.36 4.93 -2.44
C PRO A 86 3.42 4.25 -1.57
N GLY A 87 3.57 2.93 -1.77
CA GLY A 87 4.61 2.13 -1.14
C GLY A 87 4.32 1.67 0.29
N PRO A 88 5.23 0.87 0.88
CA PRO A 88 4.98 0.19 2.16
C PRO A 88 4.84 1.18 3.34
N ILE A 89 5.55 2.31 3.29
CA ILE A 89 5.47 3.34 4.32
C ILE A 89 4.08 3.98 4.33
N GLY A 90 3.46 4.18 3.17
CA GLY A 90 2.10 4.73 3.07
C GLY A 90 1.05 3.81 3.69
N VAL A 91 1.18 2.50 3.48
CA VAL A 91 0.34 1.50 4.14
C VAL A 91 0.47 1.56 5.67
N ILE A 92 1.70 1.67 6.18
CA ILE A 92 1.95 1.81 7.63
C ILE A 92 1.31 3.09 8.17
N LYS A 93 1.51 4.23 7.49
CA LYS A 93 0.90 5.52 7.88
C LYS A 93 -0.61 5.45 7.90
N ARG A 94 -1.22 4.87 6.86
CA ARG A 94 -2.68 4.73 6.78
C ARG A 94 -3.22 3.88 7.91
N LYS A 95 -2.58 2.76 8.23
CA LYS A 95 -2.96 1.89 9.36
C LYS A 95 -2.77 2.57 10.72
N ALA A 96 -1.71 3.37 10.89
CA ALA A 96 -1.54 4.19 12.08
C ALA A 96 -2.63 5.28 12.20
N GLY A 97 -3.04 5.88 11.08
CA GLY A 97 -4.16 6.82 11.04
C GLY A 97 -5.51 6.18 11.41
N ALA A 98 -5.70 4.90 11.06
CA ALA A 98 -6.93 4.17 11.35
C ALA A 98 -7.26 4.05 12.85
N TYR A 99 -6.27 4.17 13.75
CA TYR A 99 -6.55 4.22 15.20
C TYR A 99 -7.42 5.41 15.60
N LYS A 100 -7.30 6.54 14.90
CA LYS A 100 -8.18 7.70 15.11
C LYS A 100 -9.62 7.38 14.69
N GLU A 101 -9.80 6.67 13.58
CA GLU A 101 -11.11 6.24 13.10
C GLU A 101 -11.75 5.23 14.07
N LEU A 102 -10.98 4.28 14.59
CA LEU A 102 -11.46 3.35 15.63
C LEU A 102 -11.89 4.10 16.89
N TYR A 103 -11.12 5.11 17.31
CA TYR A 103 -11.51 5.93 18.45
C TYR A 103 -12.85 6.64 18.21
N VAL A 104 -13.03 7.26 17.03
CA VAL A 104 -14.28 7.94 16.67
C VAL A 104 -15.45 6.94 16.58
N HIS A 105 -15.24 5.75 16.02
CA HIS A 105 -16.25 4.70 15.94
C HIS A 105 -16.78 4.29 17.32
N PHE A 106 -15.90 4.09 18.30
CA PHE A 106 -16.31 3.62 19.63
C PHE A 106 -16.74 4.73 20.59
N PHE A 107 -16.18 5.93 20.46
CA PHE A 107 -16.30 6.98 21.49
C PHE A 107 -16.69 8.36 20.95
N GLY A 108 -16.71 8.55 19.64
CA GLY A 108 -16.93 9.85 19.01
C GLY A 108 -18.23 9.93 18.21
N GLU A 109 -18.43 11.10 17.60
CA GLU A 109 -19.48 11.31 16.62
C GLU A 109 -18.90 11.15 15.22
N VAL A 110 -19.42 10.18 14.47
CA VAL A 110 -19.05 9.98 13.07
C VAL A 110 -19.68 11.10 12.23
N PRO A 111 -18.89 11.83 11.42
CA PRO A 111 -19.44 12.88 10.57
C PRO A 111 -20.42 12.31 9.56
N ARG A 112 -21.48 13.08 9.24
CA ARG A 112 -22.48 12.69 8.24
C ARG A 112 -21.89 12.49 6.85
N GLU A 113 -20.89 13.28 6.51
CA GLU A 113 -20.15 13.19 5.26
C GLU A 113 -18.70 12.81 5.59
N MET A 114 -18.25 11.71 4.98
CA MET A 114 -16.87 11.24 5.08
C MET A 114 -16.17 11.51 3.76
N GLU A 115 -15.18 12.38 3.78
CA GLU A 115 -14.32 12.61 2.63
C GLU A 115 -13.09 11.70 2.70
N ALA A 116 -12.89 10.91 1.65
CA ALA A 116 -11.65 10.18 1.47
C ALA A 116 -10.60 11.11 0.86
N ASN A 117 -9.56 11.44 1.62
CA ASN A 117 -8.40 12.12 1.05
C ASN A 117 -7.49 11.08 0.38
N VAL A 118 -7.57 11.01 -0.95
CA VAL A 118 -6.76 10.12 -1.79
C VAL A 118 -5.69 10.95 -2.47
N ASN A 119 -4.43 10.54 -2.31
CA ASN A 119 -3.30 11.18 -2.96
C ASN A 119 -3.37 10.96 -4.48
N TYR A 120 -3.21 12.03 -5.26
CA TYR A 120 -3.27 11.97 -6.73
C TYR A 120 -2.21 11.05 -7.33
N GLU A 121 -1.08 10.87 -6.63
CA GLU A 121 -0.01 9.95 -7.05
C GLU A 121 -0.51 8.50 -7.16
N ASN A 122 -1.48 8.10 -6.33
CA ASN A 122 -2.07 6.76 -6.38
C ASN A 122 -2.76 6.50 -7.72
N CYS A 123 -3.39 7.51 -8.30
CA CYS A 123 -3.97 7.41 -9.64
C CYS A 123 -2.88 7.17 -10.69
N LEU A 124 -1.75 7.87 -10.58
CA LEU A 124 -0.64 7.80 -11.54
C LEU A 124 0.14 6.50 -11.50
N ILE A 125 0.09 5.73 -10.41
CA ILE A 125 0.66 4.37 -10.35
C ILE A 125 0.09 3.50 -11.49
N CYS A 126 -1.20 3.65 -11.79
CA CYS A 126 -1.89 2.87 -12.81
C CYS A 126 -2.08 3.66 -14.11
N HIS A 127 -2.46 4.93 -14.01
CA HIS A 127 -2.82 5.77 -15.15
C HIS A 127 -1.64 6.47 -15.85
N SER A 128 -0.40 6.16 -15.47
CA SER A 128 0.79 6.71 -16.14
C SER A 128 1.14 6.05 -17.48
N GLY A 129 0.44 4.97 -17.85
CA GLY A 129 0.74 4.23 -19.09
C GLY A 129 2.01 3.38 -19.03
N LYS A 130 2.59 3.18 -17.83
CA LYS A 130 3.69 2.24 -17.61
C LYS A 130 3.20 0.81 -17.80
N ARG A 131 3.82 0.08 -18.74
CA ARG A 131 3.41 -1.28 -19.10
C ARG A 131 3.68 -2.30 -17.99
N GLU A 132 4.58 -1.97 -17.07
CA GLU A 132 4.96 -2.78 -15.92
C GLU A 132 4.03 -2.57 -14.71
N SER A 133 3.03 -1.69 -14.82
CA SER A 133 2.02 -1.52 -13.78
C SER A 133 1.24 -2.82 -13.57
N LYS A 134 0.75 -3.04 -12.34
CA LYS A 134 -0.17 -4.15 -12.01
C LYS A 134 -1.46 -4.10 -12.85
N TYR A 135 -1.80 -2.91 -13.38
CA TYR A 135 -2.98 -2.65 -14.19
C TYR A 135 -2.59 -2.08 -15.57
N PRO A 136 -1.99 -2.87 -16.47
CA PRO A 136 -1.51 -2.39 -17.77
C PRO A 136 -2.64 -1.91 -18.70
N GLN A 137 -3.89 -2.33 -18.44
CA GLN A 137 -5.09 -1.91 -19.15
C GLN A 137 -5.65 -0.56 -18.68
N ALA A 138 -5.11 0.03 -17.61
CA ALA A 138 -5.57 1.32 -17.13
C ALA A 138 -5.36 2.41 -18.20
N PRO A 139 -6.36 3.29 -18.44
CA PRO A 139 -6.22 4.39 -19.38
C PRO A 139 -4.98 5.25 -19.06
N ASN A 140 -4.12 5.46 -20.05
CA ASN A 140 -3.00 6.38 -19.91
C ASN A 140 -3.49 7.83 -19.99
N ILE A 141 -3.29 8.61 -18.92
CA ILE A 141 -3.69 10.02 -18.85
C ILE A 141 -2.51 10.98 -18.92
N THR A 142 -1.28 10.47 -19.05
CA THR A 142 -0.05 11.28 -19.11
C THR A 142 0.36 11.67 -20.52
N SER A 143 -0.14 10.98 -21.55
CA SER A 143 0.19 11.23 -22.96
C SER A 143 -1.08 11.36 -23.82
N GLY A 144 -1.73 12.54 -23.79
CA GLY A 144 -2.98 12.83 -24.55
C GLY A 144 -4.20 12.13 -23.92
N ASN A 145 -5.42 12.69 -23.90
CA ASN A 145 -6.13 13.45 -24.92
C ASN A 145 -7.04 14.49 -24.26
N GLU A 146 -7.20 15.65 -24.90
CA GLU A 146 -8.26 16.59 -24.58
C GLU A 146 -9.63 15.91 -24.65
N ARG A 147 -10.36 15.93 -23.55
CA ARG A 147 -11.81 15.77 -23.57
C ARG A 147 -12.40 17.00 -22.89
N ARG A 148 -13.32 17.70 -23.57
CA ARG A 148 -13.99 18.91 -23.07
C ARG A 148 -13.06 20.10 -22.77
N GLY A 149 -11.98 20.27 -23.54
CA GLY A 149 -11.08 21.43 -23.41
C GLY A 149 -10.14 21.39 -22.20
N GLN A 150 -10.10 20.29 -21.45
CA GLN A 150 -9.16 20.08 -20.36
C GLN A 150 -8.05 19.12 -20.81
N VAL A 151 -6.81 19.61 -20.77
CA VAL A 151 -5.62 18.80 -20.98
C VAL A 151 -5.19 18.25 -19.63
N HIS A 152 -5.26 16.93 -19.40
CA HIS A 152 -4.75 16.34 -18.15
C HIS A 152 -3.31 16.77 -17.84
N LYS A 153 -2.50 17.05 -18.88
CA LYS A 153 -1.15 17.59 -18.72
C LYS A 153 -1.08 18.89 -17.89
N THR A 154 -2.01 19.82 -18.07
CA THR A 154 -2.01 21.09 -17.29
C THR A 154 -2.53 20.84 -15.88
N ILE A 155 -3.61 20.05 -15.75
CA ILE A 155 -4.18 19.65 -14.45
C ILE A 155 -3.15 18.93 -13.58
N LEU A 156 -2.34 18.05 -14.18
CA LEU A 156 -1.25 17.35 -13.51
C LEU A 156 -0.09 18.26 -13.12
N ALA A 157 0.20 19.29 -13.94
CA ALA A 157 1.23 20.29 -13.61
C ALA A 157 0.80 21.19 -12.44
N ASP A 158 -0.50 21.45 -12.31
CA ASP A 158 -1.10 22.22 -11.22
C ASP A 158 -1.42 21.36 -9.98
N GLU A 159 -1.03 20.07 -9.97
CA GLU A 159 -1.28 19.10 -8.90
C GLU A 159 -2.75 19.04 -8.43
N THR A 160 -3.68 19.32 -9.34
CA THR A 160 -5.10 19.37 -9.00
C THR A 160 -5.60 17.96 -8.66
N PRO A 161 -6.29 17.77 -7.51
CA PRO A 161 -6.81 16.46 -7.12
C PRO A 161 -7.72 15.86 -8.20
N CYS A 162 -7.43 14.62 -8.61
CA CYS A 162 -8.18 13.93 -9.66
C CYS A 162 -9.67 13.80 -9.31
N LEU A 163 -9.96 13.60 -8.02
CA LEU A 163 -11.32 13.47 -7.49
C LEU A 163 -12.14 14.76 -7.61
N ASN A 164 -11.56 15.93 -7.90
CA ASN A 164 -12.35 17.14 -8.12
C ASN A 164 -13.32 16.99 -9.30
N CYS A 165 -12.89 16.30 -10.36
CA CYS A 165 -13.69 15.98 -11.55
C CYS A 165 -14.14 14.51 -11.55
N HIS A 166 -13.32 13.59 -11.06
CA HIS A 166 -13.58 12.15 -11.05
C HIS A 166 -14.10 11.66 -9.69
N ARG A 167 -15.13 12.33 -9.15
CA ARG A 167 -15.67 12.09 -7.79
C ARG A 167 -16.17 10.66 -7.57
N GLU A 168 -16.80 10.09 -8.59
CA GLU A 168 -17.46 8.77 -8.51
C GLU A 168 -16.57 7.63 -9.04
N THR A 169 -15.24 7.79 -8.94
CA THR A 169 -14.28 6.80 -9.47
C THR A 169 -14.41 5.43 -8.82
N ALA A 170 -14.72 5.41 -7.53
CA ALA A 170 -14.78 4.19 -6.71
C ALA A 170 -15.93 4.21 -5.70
N HIS A 171 -16.35 5.38 -5.22
CA HIS A 171 -17.48 5.52 -4.32
C HIS A 171 -18.48 6.47 -4.99
N GLY A 172 -19.61 5.94 -5.45
CA GLY A 172 -20.71 6.70 -6.03
C GLY A 172 -21.27 7.69 -5.02
N ASN A 173 -21.82 8.78 -5.55
CA ASN A 173 -22.40 9.84 -4.73
C ASN A 173 -23.74 9.35 -4.19
N LYS A 174 -23.94 9.35 -2.87
CA LYS A 174 -25.29 9.21 -2.27
C LYS A 174 -26.09 10.51 -2.42
N GLY A 175 -26.21 11.01 -3.65
CA GLY A 175 -26.79 12.32 -3.97
C GLY A 175 -27.97 12.29 -4.95
N ASN A 176 -28.38 11.13 -5.45
CA ASN A 176 -29.49 11.00 -6.40
C ASN A 176 -30.50 9.89 -6.07
N ASP A 177 -30.31 9.16 -4.97
CA ASP A 177 -31.26 8.14 -4.55
C ASP A 177 -32.16 8.71 -3.46
N SER A 178 -33.31 9.22 -3.91
CA SER A 178 -34.44 9.52 -3.05
C SER A 178 -34.94 8.23 -2.40
N PHE A 179 -34.89 8.16 -1.08
CA PHE A 179 -35.90 7.48 -0.27
C PHE A 179 -36.60 8.53 0.58
#